data_AF-A0A5A7NI62-F1
#
_entry.id   AF-A0A5A7NI62-F1
#
_cell.length_a   1.000
_cell.length_b   1.000
_cell.length_c   1.000
_cell.angle_alpha   90.00
_cell.angle_beta   90.00
_cell.angle_gamma   90.00
#
_symmetry.space_group_name_H-M   'P 1'
#
loop_
_entity.id
_entity.type
_entity.pdbx_description
1 polymer ?
#
loop_
_entity_poly.entity_id
_entity_poly.type
_entity_poly.pdbx_seq_one_letter_code
_entity_poly.pdbx_strand_id
1 'polypeptide(L)'
;MGADAASIGEEPDSNGAILVVDRYIVTSPQCPNSVLQMSKNYTNASSPQFGCANVINLGQMVANPRDLLTGNGNGRTSTGKAVQSLRAWREEVPIILVPQGADNGASGFGGSGGF
;
A
#
# COMPACT_ATOMS: atom_id res chain seq x y z
N MET A 1 19.93 21.61 1.88
CA MET A 1 20.41 20.59 0.92
C MET A 1 19.44 20.61 -0.25
N GLY A 2 19.90 21.13 -1.39
CA GLY A 2 19.06 21.45 -2.53
C GLY A 2 18.59 20.21 -3.27
N ALA A 3 17.34 20.23 -3.73
CA ALA A 3 16.93 19.37 -4.82
C ALA A 3 17.52 19.98 -6.08
N ASP A 4 18.45 19.28 -6.70
CA ASP A 4 18.93 19.60 -8.03
C ASP A 4 17.71 19.51 -8.96
N ALA A 5 17.22 20.66 -9.43
CA ALA A 5 16.16 20.70 -10.42
C ALA A 5 16.73 20.06 -11.69
N ALA A 6 16.46 18.77 -11.89
CA ALA A 6 16.79 18.09 -13.13
C ALA A 6 16.15 18.92 -14.26
N SER A 7 16.99 19.48 -15.15
CA SER A 7 16.51 20.25 -16.29
C SER A 7 15.63 19.32 -17.12
N ILE A 8 14.35 19.66 -17.23
CA ILE A 8 13.26 18.91 -17.85
C ILE A 8 13.39 18.74 -19.38
N GLY A 9 14.62 18.80 -19.91
CA GLY A 9 14.93 18.78 -21.33
C GLY A 9 15.02 20.17 -21.95
N GLU A 10 15.38 20.19 -23.23
CA GLU A 10 15.35 21.37 -24.10
C GLU A 10 13.89 21.84 -24.28
N GLU A 11 13.65 23.15 -24.26
CA GLU A 11 12.35 23.77 -24.56
C GLU A 11 11.81 23.28 -25.92
N PRO A 12 10.53 22.88 -26.05
CA PRO A 12 10.02 22.38 -27.30
C PRO A 12 9.90 23.49 -28.34
N ASP A 13 9.94 23.14 -29.63
CA ASP A 13 9.68 24.07 -30.72
C ASP A 13 8.22 24.58 -30.70
N SER A 14 7.88 25.49 -31.62
CA SER A 14 6.55 26.10 -31.67
C SER A 14 5.38 25.12 -31.87
N ASN A 15 5.65 23.83 -32.14
CA ASN A 15 4.63 22.80 -32.29
C ASN A 15 4.95 21.51 -31.49
N GLY A 16 5.75 21.61 -30.44
CA GLY A 16 6.16 20.50 -29.57
C GLY A 16 5.57 20.61 -28.16
N ALA A 17 5.59 19.49 -27.43
CA ALA A 17 5.23 19.45 -26.01
C ALA A 17 6.23 18.57 -25.25
N ILE A 18 6.58 18.98 -24.03
CA ILE A 18 7.37 18.16 -23.10
C ILE A 18 6.42 17.38 -22.20
N LEU A 19 6.58 16.06 -22.16
CA LEU A 19 5.91 15.18 -21.22
C LEU A 19 6.91 14.69 -20.17
N VAL A 20 6.70 15.09 -18.91
CA VAL A 20 7.48 14.61 -17.77
C VAL A 20 6.63 13.60 -16.99
N VAL A 21 7.20 12.43 -16.71
CA VAL A 21 6.51 11.36 -15.99
C VAL A 21 7.32 11.00 -14.75
N ASP A 22 6.75 11.28 -13.58
CA ASP A 22 7.30 10.86 -12.31
C ASP A 22 6.72 9.51 -11.89
N ARG A 23 7.60 8.59 -11.47
CA ARG A 23 7.20 7.29 -10.91
C ARG A 23 7.73 7.16 -9.48
N TYR A 24 6.83 6.82 -8.57
CA TYR A 24 7.13 6.59 -7.16
C TYR A 24 6.97 5.11 -6.82
N ILE A 25 7.89 4.56 -6.02
CA ILE A 25 7.88 3.17 -5.57
C ILE A 25 8.03 3.18 -4.05
N VAL A 26 7.20 2.39 -3.35
CA VAL A 26 7.32 2.20 -1.91
C VAL A 26 8.29 1.05 -1.66
N THR A 27 9.33 1.29 -0.86
CA THR A 27 10.23 0.24 -0.38
C THR A 27 9.97 0.01 1.11
N SER A 28 9.75 -1.24 1.50
CA SER A 28 9.51 -1.59 2.89
C SER A 28 10.83 -1.61 3.69
N PRO A 29 10.80 -1.21 4.97
CA PRO A 29 11.95 -1.40 5.85
C PRO A 29 12.18 -2.89 6.12
N GLN A 30 13.42 -3.25 6.45
CA GLN A 30 13.74 -4.60 6.92
C GLN A 30 13.14 -4.80 8.32
N CYS A 31 12.22 -5.76 8.46
CA CYS A 31 11.60 -6.06 9.75
C CYS A 31 12.49 -6.94 10.63
N PRO A 32 12.46 -6.76 11.97
CA PRO A 32 13.03 -7.73 12.89
C PRO A 32 12.37 -9.10 12.71
N ASN A 33 13.16 -10.17 12.74
CA ASN A 33 12.67 -11.55 12.71
C ASN A 33 12.44 -12.12 14.13
N SER A 34 12.48 -11.27 15.16
CA SER A 34 12.33 -11.69 16.55
C SER A 34 10.85 -11.90 16.89
N VAL A 35 10.55 -13.10 17.37
CA VAL A 35 9.20 -13.47 17.80
C VAL A 35 9.09 -13.30 19.32
N LEU A 36 8.11 -12.51 19.76
CA LEU A 36 7.78 -12.39 21.18
C LEU A 36 7.10 -13.67 21.67
N GLN A 37 7.61 -14.24 22.76
CA GLN A 37 6.96 -15.36 23.44
C GLN A 37 5.70 -14.89 24.18
N MET A 38 4.53 -15.08 23.57
CA MET A 38 3.25 -14.59 24.09
C MET A 38 2.91 -15.15 25.48
N SER A 39 3.33 -16.40 25.76
CA SER A 39 3.13 -17.04 27.07
C SER A 39 3.87 -16.37 28.23
N LYS A 40 4.92 -15.58 27.93
CA LYS A 40 5.74 -14.85 28.91
C LYS A 40 5.49 -13.34 28.90
N ASN A 41 4.45 -12.88 28.21
CA ASN A 41 4.11 -11.47 28.09
C ASN A 41 3.18 -10.99 29.22
N TYR A 42 3.68 -11.02 30.45
CA TYR A 42 2.88 -10.62 31.63
C TYR A 42 2.57 -9.13 31.69
N THR A 43 3.28 -8.31 30.93
CA THR A 43 3.13 -6.84 30.91
C THR A 43 2.29 -6.34 29.74
N ASN A 44 1.70 -7.23 28.93
CA ASN A 44 0.98 -6.87 27.71
C ASN A 44 1.82 -5.98 26.76
N ALA A 45 3.12 -6.26 26.66
CA ALA A 45 4.00 -5.56 25.75
C ALA A 45 3.59 -5.84 24.29
N SER A 46 3.67 -4.81 23.44
CA SER A 46 3.44 -4.97 22.00
C SER A 46 4.53 -5.86 21.38
N SER A 47 4.19 -6.57 20.31
CA SER A 47 5.16 -7.40 19.61
C SER A 47 6.19 -6.50 18.89
N PRO A 48 7.48 -6.91 18.84
CA PRO A 48 8.52 -6.13 18.13
C PRO A 48 8.22 -5.89 16.65
N GLN A 49 7.40 -6.76 16.05
CA GLN A 49 7.03 -6.76 14.64
C GLN A 49 5.77 -5.94 14.33
N PHE A 50 4.99 -5.54 15.35
CA PHE A 50 3.71 -4.85 15.15
C PHE A 50 3.86 -3.56 14.33
N GLY A 51 4.82 -2.70 14.69
CA GLY A 51 5.06 -1.45 13.95
C GLY A 51 5.50 -1.69 12.51
N CYS A 52 6.35 -2.69 12.28
CA CYS A 52 6.85 -3.00 10.94
C CYS A 52 5.74 -3.56 10.04
N ALA A 53 4.90 -4.45 10.56
CA ALA A 53 3.74 -4.96 9.86
C ALA A 53 2.78 -3.83 9.43
N ASN A 54 2.55 -2.85 10.30
CA ASN A 54 1.70 -1.70 9.98
C ASN A 54 2.27 -0.87 8.82
N VAL A 55 3.59 -0.62 8.80
CA VAL A 55 4.23 0.14 7.71
C VAL A 55 4.20 -0.63 6.39
N ILE A 56 4.42 -1.95 6.41
CA ILE A 56 4.33 -2.79 5.21
C ILE A 56 2.91 -2.78 4.65
N ASN A 57 1.92 -3.04 5.50
CA ASN A 57 0.52 -3.07 5.09
C ASN A 57 0.09 -1.70 4.57
N LEU A 58 0.52 -0.61 5.21
CA LEU A 58 0.26 0.75 4.70
C LEU A 58 0.86 0.94 3.30
N GLY A 59 2.11 0.54 3.09
CA GLY A 59 2.77 0.63 1.79
C GLY A 59 2.07 -0.17 0.69
N GLN A 60 1.41 -1.28 1.03
CA GLN A 60 0.64 -2.11 0.10
C GLN A 60 -0.78 -1.61 -0.16
N MET A 61 -1.40 -0.91 0.80
CA MET A 61 -2.76 -0.40 0.68
C MET A 61 -2.85 0.98 0.01
N VAL A 62 -1.76 1.75 -0.02
CA VAL A 62 -1.77 3.09 -0.60
C VAL A 62 -1.87 3.03 -2.12
N ALA A 63 -2.94 3.62 -2.66
CA ALA A 63 -3.21 3.64 -4.09
C ALA A 63 -2.20 4.49 -4.89
N ASN A 64 -1.69 5.58 -4.31
CA ASN A 64 -0.69 6.45 -4.94
C ASN A 64 0.54 6.61 -4.02
N PRO A 65 1.70 6.00 -4.35
CA PRO A 65 2.90 6.06 -3.52
C PRO A 65 3.41 7.48 -3.20
N ARG A 66 3.14 8.46 -4.07
CA ARG A 66 3.51 9.87 -3.83
C ARG A 66 2.85 10.46 -2.59
N ASP A 67 1.67 9.95 -2.24
CA ASP A 67 0.87 10.47 -1.13
C ASP A 67 1.57 10.19 0.23
N LEU A 68 2.52 9.24 0.30
CA LEU A 68 3.35 9.01 1.48
C LEU A 68 4.39 10.11 1.75
N LEU A 69 4.77 10.89 0.72
CA LEU A 69 5.78 11.95 0.84
C LEU A 69 5.13 13.31 1.09
N THR A 70 4.17 13.67 0.24
CA THR A 70 3.59 15.03 0.23
C THR A 70 2.17 15.07 0.78
N GLY A 71 1.53 13.92 1.01
CA GLY A 71 0.09 13.84 1.18
C GLY A 71 -0.66 14.23 -0.09
N ASN A 72 -1.96 13.94 -0.09
CA ASN A 72 -2.90 14.52 -1.05
C ASN A 72 -3.52 15.74 -0.36
N GLY A 73 -3.13 16.95 -0.78
CA GLY A 73 -3.67 18.18 -0.19
C GLY A 73 -5.19 18.25 -0.35
N ASN A 74 -5.86 19.08 0.46
CA ASN A 74 -7.32 19.30 0.43
C ASN A 74 -7.84 19.98 -0.87
N GLY A 75 -7.11 19.84 -1.99
CA GLY A 75 -7.44 20.40 -3.28
C GLY A 75 -8.72 19.81 -3.86
N ARG A 76 -9.33 20.57 -4.77
CA ARG A 76 -10.59 20.21 -5.44
C ARG A 76 -10.47 18.82 -6.07
N THR A 77 -11.51 18.00 -5.92
CA THR A 77 -11.64 16.69 -6.57
C THR A 77 -11.21 16.76 -8.04
N SER A 78 -10.23 15.94 -8.41
CA SER A 78 -9.81 15.78 -9.80
C SER A 78 -10.87 15.00 -10.57
N THR A 79 -11.48 15.65 -11.56
CA THR A 79 -12.41 15.00 -12.50
C THR A 79 -11.74 13.85 -13.25
N GLY A 80 -10.45 13.99 -13.55
CA GLY A 80 -9.65 12.92 -14.18
C GLY A 80 -9.62 11.65 -13.34
N LYS A 81 -9.41 11.76 -12.03
CA LYS A 81 -9.43 10.59 -11.12
C LYS A 81 -10.82 9.95 -11.04
N ALA A 82 -11.89 10.76 -11.00
CA ALA A 82 -13.26 10.26 -10.97
C ALA A 82 -13.66 9.54 -12.28
N VAL A 83 -13.22 10.03 -13.43
CA VAL A 83 -13.45 9.35 -14.71
C VAL A 83 -12.62 8.07 -14.80
N GLN A 84 -11.37 8.11 -14.32
CA GLN A 84 -10.51 6.94 -14.33
C GLN A 84 -11.06 5.80 -13.44
N SER A 85 -11.61 6.11 -12.27
CA SER A 85 -12.24 5.08 -11.42
C SER A 85 -13.50 4.49 -12.06
N LEU A 86 -14.30 5.30 -12.76
CA LEU A 86 -15.46 4.80 -13.53
C LEU A 86 -15.03 3.90 -14.69
N ARG A 87 -13.96 4.24 -15.40
CA ARG A 87 -13.41 3.38 -16.47
C ARG A 87 -12.90 2.07 -15.90
N ALA A 88 -12.08 2.11 -14.85
CA ALA A 88 -11.60 0.91 -14.17
C ALA A 88 -12.76 0.01 -13.74
N TRP A 89 -13.83 0.58 -13.16
CA TRP A 89 -15.02 -0.20 -12.78
C TRP A 89 -15.74 -0.86 -13.96
N ARG A 90 -15.74 -0.25 -15.15
CA ARG A 90 -16.41 -0.78 -16.35
C ARG A 90 -15.56 -1.79 -17.12
N GLU A 91 -14.26 -1.56 -17.14
CA GLU A 91 -13.33 -2.21 -18.09
C GLU A 91 -12.49 -3.30 -17.41
N GLU A 92 -12.24 -3.20 -16.11
CA GLU A 92 -11.41 -4.17 -15.38
C GLU A 92 -12.25 -5.17 -14.58
N VAL A 93 -11.80 -6.42 -14.59
CA VAL A 93 -12.35 -7.45 -13.71
C VAL A 93 -12.02 -7.03 -12.27
N PRO A 94 -13.00 -6.92 -11.36
CA PRO A 94 -12.73 -6.54 -9.99
C PRO A 94 -11.74 -7.52 -9.38
N ILE A 95 -10.67 -6.99 -8.79
CA ILE A 95 -9.73 -7.80 -8.02
C ILE A 95 -10.46 -8.22 -6.75
N ILE A 96 -11.07 -9.40 -6.77
CA ILE A 96 -11.46 -10.09 -5.55
C ILE A 96 -10.17 -10.58 -4.94
N LEU A 97 -9.70 -9.87 -3.89
CA LEU A 97 -8.58 -10.34 -3.07
C LEU A 97 -9.04 -11.62 -2.37
N VAL A 98 -8.89 -12.76 -3.04
CA VAL A 98 -8.92 -14.05 -2.36
C VAL A 98 -7.65 -14.09 -1.53
N PRO A 99 -7.72 -14.17 -0.19
CA PRO A 99 -6.52 -14.29 0.63
C PRO A 99 -5.72 -15.49 0.12
N GLN A 100 -4.50 -15.22 -0.33
CA GLN A 100 -3.59 -16.27 -0.79
C GLN A 100 -3.24 -17.13 0.43
N GLY A 101 -3.85 -18.32 0.52
CA GLY A 101 -3.78 -19.20 1.69
C GLY A 101 -5.12 -19.47 2.40
N ALA A 102 -6.27 -19.02 1.87
CA ALA A 102 -7.56 -19.58 2.26
C ALA A 102 -7.72 -20.98 1.65
N ASP A 103 -7.07 -21.94 2.27
CA ASP A 103 -7.42 -23.34 2.10
C ASP A 103 -8.90 -23.47 2.48
N ASN A 104 -9.72 -23.99 1.58
CA ASN A 104 -11.11 -24.37 1.85
C ASN A 104 -11.18 -25.60 2.79
N GLY A 105 -10.28 -25.68 3.76
CA GLY A 105 -10.29 -26.66 4.83
C GLY A 105 -11.34 -26.25 5.83
N ALA A 106 -12.54 -26.83 5.70
CA ALA A 106 -13.57 -26.76 6.72
C ALA A 106 -12.97 -27.16 8.08
N SER A 107 -12.72 -26.18 8.95
CA SER A 107 -12.41 -26.43 10.36
C SER A 107 -13.70 -26.82 11.07
N GLY A 108 -14.02 -28.11 11.01
CA GLY A 108 -15.09 -28.70 11.81
C GLY A 108 -14.78 -28.56 13.29
N PHE A 109 -15.45 -27.64 13.98
CA PHE A 109 -15.50 -27.60 15.43
C PHE A 109 -16.36 -28.77 15.93
N GLY A 110 -15.75 -29.95 16.05
CA GLY A 110 -16.34 -31.11 16.69
C GLY A 110 -16.17 -31.01 18.20
N GLY A 111 -17.15 -30.43 18.89
CA GLY A 111 -17.26 -30.54 20.34
C GLY A 111 -17.77 -31.94 20.72
N SER A 112 -16.96 -32.73 21.42
CA SER A 112 -17.40 -33.93 22.12
C SER A 112 -17.04 -33.81 23.60
N GLY A 113 -18.04 -33.53 24.43
CA GLY A 113 -17.93 -33.70 25.88
C GLY A 113 -17.78 -35.17 26.25
N GLY A 114 -16.99 -35.45 27.28
CA GLY A 114 -16.81 -36.80 27.82
C GLY A 114 -15.77 -36.84 28.93
N PHE A 115 -16.25 -36.81 30.17
CA PHE A 115 -15.60 -36.97 31.49
C PHE A 115 -14.86 -35.75 32.07
#